data_AF-A0A7T5BKU1-F1
#
_entry.id   AF-A0A7T5BKU1-F1
#
_cell.length_a   1.000
_cell.length_b   1.000
_cell.length_c   1.000
_cell.angle_alpha   90.00
_cell.angle_beta   90.00
_cell.angle_gamma   90.00
#
_symmetry.space_group_name_H-M   'P 1'
#
loop_
_entity.id
_entity.type
_entity.pdbx_description
1 polymer ?
#
loop_
_entity_poly.entity_id
_entity_poly.type
_entity_poly.pdbx_seq_one_letter_code
_entity_poly.pdbx_strand_id
1 'polypeptide(L)'
;MSAPRGAGVPTTEDTVQTAPVMAPTGRRLRPRGWGLAVVGIVAVALWPSITTWSISADYGGTDTAGNWIDNAGNRVASAPPTVQVEGHTAPVALAVLLLVVVVGVFLPPTLERHGQRAIGDVVRYAAYLAVPVVVVVGVLVYTVWQGHVVMDQVQHEVLRPHGFPWGGVSVTTGHMTR
;
A
#
# COMPACT_ATOMS: atom_id res chain seq x y z
N MET A 1 90.48 -3.07 42.09
CA MET A 1 89.95 -2.56 40.81
C MET A 1 89.02 -3.61 40.26
N SER A 2 87.73 -3.57 40.60
CA SER A 2 86.68 -2.79 39.90
C SER A 2 86.36 -3.44 38.54
N ALA A 3 85.45 -4.41 38.50
CA ALA A 3 84.00 -4.29 38.22
C ALA A 3 83.69 -4.87 36.80
N PRO A 4 82.42 -5.07 36.39
CA PRO A 4 81.77 -6.38 36.43
C PRO A 4 81.27 -6.89 35.06
N ARG A 5 80.79 -8.15 35.05
CA ARG A 5 79.98 -8.78 34.00
C ARG A 5 78.86 -7.85 33.54
N GLY A 6 78.83 -7.53 32.25
CA GLY A 6 77.73 -6.83 31.59
C GLY A 6 76.45 -7.67 31.67
N ALA A 7 75.48 -7.14 32.40
CA ALA A 7 74.10 -7.57 32.42
C ALA A 7 73.37 -7.03 31.17
N GLY A 8 72.27 -7.68 30.82
CA GLY A 8 71.65 -7.65 29.50
C GLY A 8 71.00 -6.33 29.07
N VAL A 9 70.62 -6.33 27.80
CA VAL A 9 69.42 -5.62 27.33
C VAL A 9 68.63 -6.62 26.48
N PRO A 10 67.58 -7.26 27.02
CA PRO A 10 66.52 -7.77 26.17
C PRO A 10 65.78 -6.55 25.62
N THR A 11 65.76 -6.39 24.30
CA THR A 11 64.84 -5.46 23.64
C THR A 11 63.43 -5.97 23.88
N THR A 12 62.78 -5.47 24.93
CA THR A 12 61.33 -5.50 25.04
C THR A 12 60.81 -4.66 23.88
N GLU A 13 60.53 -5.33 22.77
CA GLU A 13 59.51 -4.86 21.84
C GLU A 13 58.20 -4.83 22.65
N ASP A 14 57.93 -3.68 23.26
CA ASP A 14 56.59 -3.31 23.70
C ASP A 14 55.72 -3.27 22.45
N THR A 15 55.29 -4.46 22.02
CA THR A 15 54.22 -4.64 21.08
C THR A 15 52.98 -4.21 21.85
N VAL A 16 52.68 -2.92 21.81
CA VAL A 16 51.43 -2.36 22.30
C VAL A 16 50.33 -3.03 21.51
N GLN A 17 49.82 -4.12 22.06
CA GLN A 17 48.68 -4.86 21.55
C GLN A 17 47.48 -3.94 21.75
N THR A 18 47.26 -3.04 20.79
CA THR A 18 46.03 -2.26 20.70
C THR A 18 44.91 -3.28 20.59
N ALA A 19 44.23 -3.55 21.70
CA ALA A 19 43.02 -4.35 21.72
C ALA A 19 42.14 -3.82 20.58
N PRO A 20 41.63 -4.68 19.68
CA PRO A 20 40.81 -4.23 18.57
C PRO A 20 39.68 -3.42 19.17
N VAL A 21 39.64 -2.12 18.86
CA VAL A 21 38.59 -1.21 19.29
C VAL A 21 37.32 -1.79 18.71
N MET A 22 36.57 -2.51 19.55
CA MET A 22 35.25 -3.02 19.22
C MET A 22 34.41 -1.80 18.90
N ALA A 23 34.24 -1.52 17.61
CA ALA A 23 33.30 -0.52 17.15
C ALA A 23 31.99 -0.80 17.87
N PRO A 24 31.34 0.21 18.49
CA PRO A 24 30.09 0.01 19.20
C PRO A 24 29.15 -0.66 18.22
N THR A 25 28.90 -1.94 18.45
CA THR A 25 28.04 -2.75 17.60
C THR A 25 26.66 -2.22 17.90
N GLY A 26 26.26 -1.20 17.11
CA GLY A 26 25.03 -0.47 17.29
C GLY A 26 23.89 -1.47 17.46
N ARG A 27 23.04 -1.25 18.47
CA ARG A 27 21.88 -2.10 18.76
C ARG A 27 21.19 -2.44 17.43
N ARG A 28 21.34 -3.69 16.97
CA ARG A 28 20.65 -4.17 15.78
C ARG A 28 19.17 -4.15 16.11
N LEU A 29 18.45 -3.15 15.59
CA LEU A 29 17.00 -3.09 15.66
C LEU A 29 16.49 -4.35 14.98
N ARG A 30 16.12 -5.37 15.77
CA ARG A 30 15.45 -6.55 15.25
C ARG A 30 13.99 -6.15 15.03
N PRO A 31 13.53 -5.99 13.77
CA PRO A 31 12.14 -5.66 13.52
C PRO A 31 11.28 -6.73 14.19
N ARG A 32 10.39 -6.33 15.10
CA ARG A 32 9.48 -7.26 15.78
C ARG A 32 8.27 -7.52 14.88
N GLY A 33 7.74 -8.75 14.92
CA GLY A 33 6.60 -9.16 14.09
C GLY A 33 5.33 -8.41 14.46
N TRP A 34 5.21 -8.02 15.72
CA TRP A 34 4.16 -7.14 16.21
C TRP A 34 4.11 -5.80 15.48
N GLY A 35 5.24 -5.22 15.07
CA GLY A 35 5.23 -3.99 14.29
C GLY A 35 4.55 -4.17 12.94
N LEU A 36 4.78 -5.31 12.27
CA LEU A 36 4.16 -5.61 10.98
C LEU A 36 2.66 -5.90 11.12
N ALA A 37 2.27 -6.56 12.20
CA ALA A 37 0.85 -6.77 12.53
C ALA A 37 0.13 -5.44 12.80
N VAL A 38 0.74 -4.53 13.57
CA VAL A 38 0.16 -3.19 13.82
C VAL A 38 0.03 -2.41 12.52
N VAL A 39 1.07 -2.38 11.67
CA VAL A 39 1.00 -1.70 10.36
C VAL A 39 -0.09 -2.31 9.47
N GLY A 40 -0.20 -3.64 9.44
CA GLY A 40 -1.25 -4.33 8.70
C GLY A 40 -2.66 -3.99 9.20
N ILE A 41 -2.86 -3.95 10.52
CA ILE A 41 -4.15 -3.58 11.13
C ILE A 41 -4.51 -2.14 10.80
N VAL A 42 -3.57 -1.20 10.94
CA VAL A 42 -3.77 0.21 10.61
C VAL A 42 -4.11 0.37 9.13
N ALA A 43 -3.39 -0.32 8.24
CA ALA A 43 -3.65 -0.29 6.81
C ALA A 43 -5.06 -0.80 6.47
N VAL A 44 -5.48 -1.93 7.05
CA VAL A 44 -6.81 -2.50 6.86
C VAL A 44 -7.91 -1.58 7.43
N ALA A 45 -7.69 -0.99 8.60
CA ALA A 45 -8.65 -0.09 9.24
C ALA A 45 -8.84 1.22 8.45
N LEU A 46 -7.77 1.77 7.87
CA LEU A 46 -7.83 2.99 7.06
C LEU A 46 -8.31 2.72 5.63
N TRP A 47 -8.21 1.48 5.13
CA TRP A 47 -8.48 1.12 3.74
C TRP A 47 -9.86 1.57 3.22
N PRO A 48 -10.97 1.38 3.94
CA PRO A 48 -12.28 1.85 3.46
C PRO A 48 -12.30 3.36 3.26
N SER A 49 -11.75 4.13 4.21
CA SER A 49 -11.79 5.60 4.20
C SER A 49 -11.01 6.21 3.03
N ILE A 50 -10.01 5.51 2.51
CA ILE A 50 -9.16 5.98 1.39
C ILE A 50 -9.60 5.42 0.03
N THR A 51 -10.50 4.43 0.00
CA THR A 51 -10.93 3.76 -1.24
C THR A 51 -12.41 3.94 -1.57
N THR A 52 -13.24 4.40 -0.64
CA THR A 52 -14.65 4.71 -0.93
C THR A 52 -14.78 6.08 -1.56
N TRP A 53 -15.57 6.18 -2.63
CA TRP A 53 -15.89 7.43 -3.30
C TRP A 53 -17.24 7.27 -4.02
N SER A 54 -17.87 8.36 -4.43
CA SER A 54 -19.08 8.30 -5.23
C SER A 54 -19.10 9.45 -6.24
N ILE A 55 -19.76 9.22 -7.36
CA ILE A 55 -20.06 10.24 -8.35
C ILE A 55 -21.46 10.01 -8.91
N SER A 56 -22.16 11.09 -9.20
CA SER A 56 -23.43 11.07 -9.91
C SER A 56 -23.36 12.04 -11.09
N ALA A 57 -23.93 11.64 -12.22
CA ALA A 57 -24.09 12.51 -13.38
C ALA A 57 -25.49 12.34 -13.98
N ASP A 58 -26.07 13.47 -14.36
CA ASP A 58 -27.32 13.54 -15.09
C ASP A 58 -26.98 13.84 -16.56
N TYR A 59 -27.47 13.04 -17.50
CA TYR A 59 -27.17 13.20 -18.93
C TYR A 59 -28.23 14.06 -19.64
N GLY A 60 -28.66 15.14 -18.98
CA GLY A 60 -29.64 16.08 -19.48
C GLY A 60 -30.25 16.95 -18.39
N GLY A 61 -31.42 17.52 -18.67
CA GLY A 61 -32.12 18.39 -17.75
C GLY A 61 -33.51 18.80 -18.22
N THR A 62 -33.99 19.92 -17.70
CA THR A 62 -35.26 20.52 -18.12
C THR A 62 -35.04 21.90 -18.73
N ASP A 63 -35.79 22.21 -19.80
CA ASP A 63 -35.86 23.58 -20.32
C ASP A 63 -36.76 24.47 -19.44
N THR A 64 -36.75 25.78 -19.70
CA THR A 64 -37.58 26.76 -18.97
C THR A 64 -39.09 26.53 -19.13
N ALA A 65 -39.50 25.74 -20.12
CA ALA A 65 -40.88 25.34 -20.35
C ALA A 65 -41.24 23.97 -19.72
N GLY A 66 -40.31 23.35 -18.99
CA GLY A 66 -40.51 22.07 -18.32
C GLY A 66 -40.49 20.87 -19.27
N ASN A 67 -39.89 20.97 -20.45
CA ASN A 67 -39.63 19.82 -21.32
C ASN A 67 -38.28 19.19 -20.97
N TRP A 68 -38.14 17.88 -21.20
CA TRP A 68 -36.87 17.21 -21.05
C TRP A 68 -35.91 17.59 -22.18
N ILE A 69 -34.65 17.82 -21.84
CA ILE A 69 -33.56 18.08 -22.79
C ILE A 69 -32.38 17.14 -22.52
N ASP A 70 -31.66 16.77 -23.58
CA ASP A 70 -30.38 16.08 -23.47
C ASP A 70 -29.25 17.06 -23.09
N ASN A 71 -28.04 16.54 -22.88
CA ASN A 71 -26.86 17.37 -22.57
C ASN A 71 -26.44 18.31 -23.71
N ALA A 72 -26.89 18.07 -24.95
CA ALA A 72 -26.69 18.97 -26.08
C ALA A 72 -27.78 20.06 -26.18
N GLY A 73 -28.78 20.04 -25.30
CA GLY A 73 -29.90 20.98 -25.27
C GLY A 73 -31.03 20.64 -26.23
N ASN A 74 -31.01 19.46 -26.88
CA ASN A 74 -32.10 19.00 -27.73
C ASN A 74 -33.24 18.45 -26.89
N ARG A 75 -34.47 18.67 -27.33
CA ARG A 75 -35.63 18.10 -26.65
C ARG A 75 -35.71 16.59 -26.83
N VAL A 76 -35.99 15.90 -25.74
CA VAL A 76 -36.22 14.46 -25.69
C VAL A 76 -37.61 14.15 -25.16
N ALA A 77 -38.19 13.06 -25.66
CA ALA A 77 -39.56 12.66 -25.32
C ALA A 77 -39.68 12.05 -23.92
N SER A 78 -38.58 11.59 -23.33
CA SER A 78 -38.52 10.90 -22.03
C SER A 78 -37.48 11.53 -21.11
N ALA A 79 -37.60 11.23 -19.82
CA ALA A 79 -36.64 11.66 -18.81
C ALA A 79 -35.21 11.20 -19.18
N PRO A 80 -34.21 12.11 -19.18
CA PRO A 80 -32.83 11.76 -19.46
C PRO A 80 -32.30 10.74 -18.44
N PRO A 81 -31.39 9.85 -18.85
CA PRO A 81 -30.78 8.88 -17.97
C PRO A 81 -29.88 9.57 -16.94
N THR A 82 -29.75 8.96 -15.77
CA THR A 82 -28.83 9.34 -14.71
C THR A 82 -27.94 8.17 -14.36
N VAL A 83 -26.69 8.46 -14.00
CA VAL A 83 -25.71 7.44 -13.63
C VAL A 83 -25.13 7.80 -12.27
N GLN A 84 -25.28 6.88 -11.31
CA GLN A 84 -24.63 6.93 -10.01
C GLN A 84 -23.61 5.81 -9.93
N VAL A 85 -22.38 6.15 -9.62
CA VAL A 85 -21.29 5.20 -9.43
C VAL A 85 -20.79 5.31 -8.01
N GLU A 86 -20.74 4.19 -7.31
CA GLU A 86 -20.18 4.11 -5.97
C GLU A 86 -18.96 3.22 -5.98
N GLY A 87 -17.83 3.81 -5.64
CA GLY A 87 -16.59 3.12 -5.36
C GLY A 87 -16.60 2.50 -3.99
N HIS A 88 -16.20 1.24 -3.93
CA HIS A 88 -15.99 0.48 -2.72
C HIS A 88 -14.58 -0.10 -2.71
N THR A 89 -14.18 -0.58 -1.54
CA THR A 89 -12.93 -1.32 -1.37
C THR A 89 -12.81 -2.49 -2.34
N ALA A 90 -11.72 -2.55 -3.09
CA ALA A 90 -11.39 -3.69 -3.95
C ALA A 90 -10.99 -4.91 -3.09
N PRO A 91 -11.80 -5.99 -3.04
CA PRO A 91 -11.56 -7.11 -2.14
C PRO A 91 -10.27 -7.86 -2.45
N VAL A 92 -9.85 -7.91 -3.72
CA VAL A 92 -8.60 -8.58 -4.13
C VAL A 92 -7.38 -7.82 -3.62
N ALA A 93 -7.38 -6.48 -3.68
CA ALA A 93 -6.27 -5.68 -3.16
C ALA A 93 -6.10 -5.88 -1.64
N LEU A 94 -7.22 -5.95 -0.92
CA LEU A 94 -7.24 -6.26 0.50
C LEU A 94 -6.74 -7.69 0.77
N ALA A 95 -7.13 -8.67 -0.04
CA ALA A 95 -6.63 -10.05 0.07
C ALA A 95 -5.11 -10.15 -0.15
N VAL A 96 -4.57 -9.43 -1.13
CA VAL A 96 -3.12 -9.36 -1.39
C VAL A 96 -2.38 -8.72 -0.21
N LEU A 97 -2.89 -7.62 0.34
CA LEU A 97 -2.33 -6.98 1.52
C LEU A 97 -2.30 -7.94 2.72
N LEU A 98 -3.42 -8.60 3.00
CA LEU A 98 -3.53 -9.58 4.08
C LEU A 98 -2.55 -10.74 3.89
N LEU A 99 -2.43 -11.26 2.67
CA LEU A 99 -1.49 -12.33 2.36
C LEU A 99 -0.05 -11.92 2.69
N VAL A 100 0.38 -10.72 2.27
CA VAL A 100 1.72 -10.20 2.55
C VAL A 100 1.96 -10.04 4.05
N VAL A 101 0.98 -9.52 4.78
CA VAL A 101 1.07 -9.36 6.25
C VAL A 101 1.16 -10.71 6.94
N VAL A 102 0.30 -11.67 6.58
CA VAL A 102 0.29 -13.03 7.14
C VAL A 102 1.62 -13.73 6.88
N VAL A 103 2.11 -13.70 5.63
CA VAL A 103 3.41 -14.28 5.28
C VAL A 103 4.53 -13.62 6.08
N GLY A 104 4.56 -12.29 6.16
CA GLY A 104 5.58 -11.54 6.91
C GLY A 104 5.58 -11.79 8.42
N VAL A 105 4.42 -12.12 9.01
CA VAL A 105 4.29 -12.41 10.44
C VAL A 105 4.59 -13.87 10.77
N PHE A 106 4.02 -14.80 10.00
CA PHE A 106 4.02 -16.23 10.34
C PHE A 106 5.17 -17.03 9.70
N LEU A 107 5.69 -16.60 8.55
CA LEU A 107 6.75 -17.34 7.85
C LEU A 107 8.12 -17.23 8.55
N PRO A 108 8.55 -16.08 9.11
CA PRO A 108 9.80 -15.99 9.86
C PRO A 108 9.89 -16.96 11.06
N PRO A 109 8.93 -17.00 12.00
CA PRO A 109 9.03 -17.90 13.15
C PRO A 109 8.90 -19.39 12.74
N THR A 110 8.22 -19.71 11.65
CA THR A 110 8.17 -21.10 11.14
C THR A 110 9.49 -21.51 10.51
N LEU A 111 10.16 -20.63 9.76
CA LEU A 111 11.50 -20.90 9.21
C LEU A 111 12.57 -21.00 10.30
N GLU A 112 12.45 -20.20 11.37
CA GLU A 112 13.34 -20.31 12.54
C GLU A 112 13.25 -21.69 13.22
N ARG A 113 12.05 -22.28 13.30
CA ARG A 113 11.85 -23.64 13.84
C ARG A 113 12.53 -24.72 13.01
N HIS A 114 12.70 -24.49 11.71
CA HIS A 114 13.37 -25.41 10.78
C HIS A 114 14.88 -25.10 10.62
N GLY A 115 15.45 -24.26 11.49
CA GLY A 115 16.88 -23.93 11.48
C GLY A 115 17.29 -22.86 10.45
N GLN A 116 16.34 -22.32 9.68
CA GLN A 116 16.60 -21.35 8.60
C GLN A 116 16.43 -19.89 9.06
N ARG A 117 17.12 -19.51 10.15
CA ARG A 117 16.99 -18.16 10.75
C ARG A 117 17.34 -17.03 9.77
N ALA A 118 18.36 -17.20 8.94
CA ALA A 118 18.78 -16.19 7.97
C ALA A 118 17.69 -15.88 6.92
N ILE A 119 16.96 -16.91 6.48
CA ILE A 119 15.87 -16.75 5.50
C ILE A 119 14.66 -16.06 6.17
N GLY A 120 14.36 -16.41 7.43
CA GLY A 120 13.31 -15.75 8.19
C GLY A 120 13.53 -14.24 8.37
N ASP A 121 14.77 -13.81 8.63
CA ASP A 121 15.13 -12.39 8.71
C ASP A 121 14.93 -11.68 7.36
N VAL A 122 15.37 -12.29 6.25
CA VAL A 122 15.17 -11.73 4.89
C VAL A 122 13.69 -11.57 4.56
N VAL A 123 12.88 -12.59 4.82
CA VAL A 123 11.42 -12.54 4.62
C VAL A 123 10.80 -11.42 5.43
N ARG A 124 11.23 -11.21 6.68
CA ARG A 124 10.70 -10.15 7.53
C ARG A 124 11.03 -8.76 6.97
N TYR A 125 12.27 -8.53 6.55
CA TYR A 125 12.65 -7.26 5.93
C TYR A 125 11.91 -7.03 4.61
N ALA A 126 11.80 -8.07 3.78
CA ALA A 126 11.05 -8.01 2.53
C ALA A 126 9.57 -7.66 2.78
N ALA A 127 8.93 -8.27 3.78
CA ALA A 127 7.56 -7.95 4.14
C ALA A 127 7.39 -6.51 4.64
N TYR A 128 8.33 -6.00 5.44
CA TYR A 128 8.31 -4.60 5.91
C TYR A 128 8.40 -3.58 4.77
N LEU A 129 9.10 -3.92 3.68
CA LEU A 129 9.14 -3.08 2.47
C LEU A 129 7.93 -3.33 1.57
N ALA A 130 7.47 -4.57 1.47
CA ALA A 130 6.36 -4.94 0.59
C ALA A 130 5.03 -4.34 1.05
N VAL A 131 4.74 -4.32 2.35
CA VAL A 131 3.48 -3.76 2.87
C VAL A 131 3.26 -2.29 2.43
N PRO A 132 4.16 -1.33 2.69
CA PRO A 132 3.97 0.04 2.25
C PRO A 132 3.94 0.18 0.73
N VAL A 133 4.75 -0.61 0.00
CA VAL A 133 4.74 -0.60 -1.48
C VAL A 133 3.39 -1.07 -2.00
N VAL A 134 2.85 -2.18 -1.49
CA VAL A 134 1.54 -2.71 -1.88
C VAL A 134 0.42 -1.72 -1.54
N VAL A 135 0.47 -1.08 -0.37
CA VAL A 135 -0.51 -0.07 0.02
C VAL A 135 -0.44 1.13 -0.91
N VAL A 136 0.73 1.73 -1.10
CA VAL A 136 0.90 2.95 -1.92
C VAL A 136 0.59 2.69 -3.39
N VAL A 137 1.16 1.64 -3.97
CA VAL A 137 0.94 1.29 -5.38
C VAL A 137 -0.52 0.86 -5.59
N GLY A 138 -1.09 0.06 -4.67
CA GLY A 138 -2.48 -0.37 -4.75
C GLY A 138 -3.45 0.81 -4.70
N VAL A 139 -3.26 1.74 -3.77
CA VAL A 139 -4.05 2.96 -3.68
C VAL A 139 -3.86 3.81 -4.93
N LEU A 140 -2.63 4.04 -5.38
CA LEU A 140 -2.36 4.90 -6.54
C LEU A 140 -2.97 4.33 -7.83
N VAL A 141 -2.80 3.04 -8.09
CA VAL A 141 -3.41 2.37 -9.25
C VAL A 141 -4.93 2.45 -9.18
N TYR A 142 -5.51 2.22 -8.00
CA TYR A 142 -6.95 2.35 -7.79
C TYR A 142 -7.41 3.78 -8.07
N THR A 143 -6.81 4.80 -7.43
CA THR A 143 -7.19 6.21 -7.59
C THR A 143 -7.04 6.68 -9.04
N VAL A 144 -5.93 6.31 -9.72
CA VAL A 144 -5.71 6.64 -11.12
C VAL A 144 -6.77 6.02 -12.01
N TRP A 145 -7.14 4.76 -11.79
CA TRP A 145 -8.21 4.12 -12.56
C TRP A 145 -9.55 4.84 -12.36
N GLN A 146 -9.92 5.15 -11.12
CA GLN A 146 -11.18 5.84 -10.85
C GLN A 146 -11.21 7.24 -11.48
N GLY A 147 -10.10 7.99 -11.37
CA GLY A 147 -9.98 9.34 -11.91
C GLY A 147 -9.90 9.40 -13.43
N HIS A 148 -9.24 8.46 -14.10
CA HIS A 148 -9.05 8.50 -15.55
C HIS A 148 -10.00 7.63 -16.35
N VAL A 149 -10.46 6.50 -15.81
CA VAL A 149 -11.28 5.55 -16.56
C VAL A 149 -12.75 5.76 -16.25
N VAL A 150 -13.11 5.86 -14.97
CA VAL A 150 -14.52 5.96 -14.58
C VAL A 150 -15.05 7.37 -14.78
N MET A 151 -14.32 8.40 -14.36
CA MET A 151 -14.72 9.79 -14.62
C MET A 151 -14.84 10.09 -16.12
N ASP A 152 -13.89 9.60 -16.93
CA ASP A 152 -13.91 9.79 -18.38
C ASP A 152 -15.13 9.13 -19.04
N GLN A 153 -15.51 7.93 -18.59
CA GLN A 153 -16.71 7.25 -19.06
C GLN A 153 -18.00 7.98 -18.67
N VAL A 154 -18.03 8.54 -17.46
CA VAL A 154 -19.17 9.35 -17.00
C VAL A 154 -19.27 10.65 -17.82
N GLN A 155 -18.14 11.29 -18.12
CA GLN A 155 -18.09 12.50 -18.95
C GLN A 155 -18.49 12.25 -20.41
N HIS A 156 -18.20 11.05 -20.93
CA HIS A 156 -18.61 10.62 -22.27
C HIS A 156 -20.00 9.92 -22.29
N GLU A 157 -20.82 10.13 -21.27
CA GLU A 157 -22.21 9.65 -21.19
C GLU A 157 -22.38 8.12 -21.32
N VAL A 158 -21.36 7.36 -20.91
CA VAL A 158 -21.44 5.90 -20.90
C VAL A 158 -22.45 5.47 -19.85
N LEU A 159 -23.49 4.75 -20.27
CA LEU A 159 -24.56 4.27 -19.38
C LEU A 159 -24.09 3.16 -18.43
N ARG A 160 -23.05 2.40 -18.79
CA ARG A 160 -22.48 1.32 -17.97
C ARG A 160 -20.97 1.47 -17.86
N PRO A 161 -20.48 2.42 -17.06
CA PRO A 161 -19.04 2.54 -16.81
C PRO A 161 -18.50 1.23 -16.22
N HIS A 162 -17.33 0.81 -16.68
CA HIS A 162 -16.65 -0.34 -16.11
C HIS A 162 -15.71 0.10 -15.00
N GLY A 163 -15.95 -0.45 -13.82
CA GLY A 163 -15.11 -0.23 -12.65
C GLY A 163 -13.74 -0.89 -12.76
N PHE A 164 -12.97 -0.78 -11.69
CA PHE A 164 -11.68 -1.43 -11.57
C PHE A 164 -11.80 -2.97 -11.72
N PRO A 165 -10.93 -3.65 -12.50
CA PRO A 165 -11.08 -5.07 -12.83
C PRO A 165 -10.99 -6.01 -11.62
N TRP A 166 -10.47 -5.54 -10.49
CA TRP A 166 -10.42 -6.29 -9.24
C TRP A 166 -11.58 -5.99 -8.28
N GLY A 167 -12.66 -5.41 -8.81
CA GLY A 167 -13.90 -5.11 -8.10
C GLY A 167 -13.89 -3.77 -7.37
N GLY A 168 -14.96 -3.52 -6.61
CA GLY A 168 -15.10 -2.32 -5.79
C GLY A 168 -15.75 -1.14 -6.53
N VAL A 169 -16.67 -1.40 -7.46
CA VAL A 169 -17.52 -0.35 -8.05
C VAL A 169 -18.92 -0.93 -8.23
N SER A 170 -19.94 -0.24 -7.75
CA SER A 170 -21.34 -0.48 -8.10
C SER A 170 -21.84 0.66 -8.99
N VAL A 171 -22.61 0.31 -10.01
CA VAL A 171 -23.16 1.27 -10.98
C VAL A 171 -24.66 1.14 -10.97
N THR A 172 -25.33 2.25 -10.71
CA THR A 172 -26.78 2.36 -10.72
C THR A 172 -27.18 3.33 -11.82
N THR A 173 -27.98 2.85 -12.77
CA THR A 173 -28.57 3.68 -13.83
C THR A 173 -30.01 3.99 -13.49
N GLY A 174 -30.36 5.27 -13.44
CA GLY A 174 -31.70 5.77 -13.22
C GLY A 174 -32.16 6.66 -14.36
N HIS A 175 -33.29 7.33 -14.17
CA HIS A 175 -33.79 8.40 -15.04
C HIS A 175 -34.15 9.60 -14.15
N MET A 176 -34.03 10.82 -14.68
CA MET A 176 -34.39 12.02 -13.94
C MET A 176 -35.87 11.99 -13.54
N THR A 177 -36.18 12.44 -12.33
CA THR A 177 -37.54 12.60 -11.83
C THR A 177 -37.89 14.08 -11.69
N ARG A 178 -39.18 14.41 -11.63
CA ARG A 178 -39.70 15.76 -11.43
C ARG A 178 -40.48 15.83 -10.12
#